data_AF-A0AAD9XGE6-F1
#
_entry.id   AF-A0AAD9XGE6-F1
#
_cell.length_a   1.000
_cell.length_b   1.000
_cell.length_c   1.000
_cell.angle_alpha   90.00
_cell.angle_beta   90.00
_cell.angle_gamma   90.00
#
_symmetry.space_group_name_H-M   'P 1'
#
loop_
_entity.id
_entity.type
_entity.pdbx_description
1 polymer ?
#
loop_
_entity_poly.entity_id
_entity_poly.type
_entity_poly.pdbx_seq_one_letter_code
_entity_poly.pdbx_strand_id
1 'polypeptide(L)'
;MLVGHPSTWVVPSDIAEMVVLNPISRRQAGLQRAGRHVASSERTTTQSCRRCGQPGHNSKRCSNPSLINKGPSTDVPEEYHRKCNICHSVGHNKQTCPNRDSTME
;
A
#
# COMPACT_ATOMS: atom_id res chain seq x y z
N MET A 1 -43.13 6.67 32.40
CA MET A 1 -43.24 5.44 33.21
C MET A 1 -41.83 4.92 33.45
N LEU A 2 -41.33 5.00 34.69
CA LEU A 2 -40.03 4.42 35.03
C LEU A 2 -40.21 2.90 35.15
N VAL A 3 -39.55 2.15 34.27
CA VAL A 3 -39.40 0.70 34.45
C VAL A 3 -38.46 0.51 35.64
N GLY A 4 -38.91 -0.20 36.69
CA GLY A 4 -38.15 -0.39 37.92
C GLY A 4 -36.79 -1.06 37.69
N HIS A 5 -35.89 -0.92 38.66
CA HIS A 5 -34.54 -1.48 38.57
C HIS A 5 -34.60 -3.03 38.41
N PRO A 6 -33.84 -3.64 37.48
CA PRO A 6 -33.97 -5.06 37.14
C PRO A 6 -33.74 -6.03 38.31
N SER A 7 -33.00 -5.60 39.34
CA SER A 7 -32.81 -6.40 40.56
C SER A 7 -34.07 -6.56 41.41
N THR A 8 -35.13 -5.79 41.13
CA THR A 8 -36.43 -5.92 41.80
C THR A 8 -37.38 -6.88 41.07
N TRP A 9 -36.98 -7.43 39.92
CA TRP A 9 -37.84 -8.27 39.12
C TRP A 9 -37.88 -9.69 39.68
N VAL A 10 -39.08 -10.17 39.98
CA VAL A 10 -39.30 -11.57 40.34
C VAL A 10 -39.40 -12.37 39.05
N VAL A 11 -38.44 -13.28 38.82
CA VAL A 11 -38.44 -14.19 37.66
C VAL A 11 -39.11 -15.50 38.10
N PRO A 12 -40.26 -15.88 37.52
CA PRO A 12 -40.90 -17.17 37.77
C PRO A 12 -39.99 -18.36 37.46
N SER A 13 -40.11 -19.44 38.24
CA SER A 13 -39.20 -20.61 38.16
C SER A 13 -39.20 -21.30 36.79
N ASP A 14 -40.35 -21.33 36.13
CA ASP A 14 -40.54 -21.85 34.77
C ASP A 14 -39.74 -21.07 33.71
N ILE A 15 -39.52 -19.78 33.92
CA ILE A 15 -38.70 -18.94 33.05
C ILE A 15 -37.23 -19.05 33.43
N ALA A 16 -36.91 -19.12 34.72
CA ALA A 16 -35.55 -19.27 35.22
C ALA A 16 -34.89 -20.59 34.80
N GLU A 17 -35.69 -21.65 34.64
CA GLU A 17 -35.24 -22.98 34.23
C GLU A 17 -35.19 -23.16 32.70
N MET A 18 -35.65 -22.18 31.91
CA MET A 18 -35.66 -22.28 30.46
C MET A 18 -34.24 -22.20 29.88
N VAL A 19 -33.77 -23.29 29.26
CA VAL A 19 -32.47 -23.33 28.58
C VAL A 19 -32.54 -22.58 27.25
N VAL A 20 -32.02 -21.35 27.22
CA VAL A 20 -31.89 -20.56 25.99
C VAL A 20 -30.71 -21.09 25.18
N LEU A 21 -31.00 -21.86 24.13
CA LEU A 21 -29.97 -22.31 23.19
C LEU A 21 -29.56 -21.16 22.27
N ASN A 22 -28.26 -21.09 21.97
CA ASN A 22 -27.77 -20.19 20.94
C ASN A 22 -28.45 -20.51 19.59
N PRO A 23 -28.82 -19.48 18.80
CA PRO A 23 -29.37 -19.69 17.48
C PRO A 23 -28.38 -20.51 16.65
N ILE A 24 -28.84 -21.63 16.09
CA ILE A 24 -28.04 -22.50 15.23
C ILE A 24 -27.89 -21.81 13.86
N SER A 25 -27.16 -20.71 13.80
CA SER A 25 -26.73 -20.14 12.53
C SER A 25 -25.57 -20.98 12.02
N ARG A 26 -25.81 -21.89 11.07
CA ARG A 26 -24.71 -22.40 10.24
C ARG A 26 -24.23 -21.23 9.39
N ARG A 27 -23.17 -20.53 9.81
CA ARG A 27 -22.45 -19.65 8.90
C ARG A 27 -21.98 -20.55 7.75
N GLN A 28 -22.46 -20.30 6.53
CA GLN A 28 -21.94 -20.99 5.36
C GLN A 28 -20.44 -20.69 5.26
N ALA A 29 -19.62 -21.70 5.58
CA ALA A 29 -18.20 -21.63 5.32
C ALA A 29 -17.99 -21.45 3.82
N GLY A 30 -17.31 -20.37 3.42
CA GLY A 30 -16.91 -20.17 2.02
C GLY A 30 -17.72 -19.16 1.21
N LEU A 31 -18.84 -18.60 1.71
CA LEU A 31 -19.43 -17.44 1.03
C LEU A 31 -18.60 -16.19 1.34
N GLN A 32 -17.57 -15.97 0.51
CA GLN A 32 -16.94 -14.67 0.41
C GLN A 32 -18.04 -13.66 0.07
N ARG A 33 -18.22 -12.63 0.90
CA ARG A 33 -19.14 -11.53 0.60
C ARG A 33 -18.81 -11.00 -0.79
N ALA A 34 -19.77 -10.98 -1.70
CA ALA A 34 -19.61 -10.31 -2.99
C ALA A 34 -19.13 -8.87 -2.72
N GLY A 35 -17.99 -8.48 -3.30
CA GLY A 35 -17.37 -7.18 -3.04
C GLY A 35 -16.35 -7.14 -1.88
N ARG A 36 -15.88 -8.29 -1.37
CA ARG A 36 -14.72 -8.30 -0.45
C ARG A 36 -13.49 -7.71 -1.15
N HIS A 37 -13.00 -6.60 -0.62
CA HIS A 37 -11.72 -6.05 -1.04
C HIS A 37 -10.57 -6.95 -0.54
N VAL A 38 -9.88 -7.62 -1.46
CA VAL A 38 -8.78 -8.54 -1.15
C VAL A 38 -7.64 -7.77 -0.47
N ALA A 39 -7.19 -8.25 0.69
CA ALA A 39 -6.09 -7.67 1.44
C ALA A 39 -4.79 -7.72 0.62
N SER A 40 -3.89 -6.76 0.82
CA SER A 40 -2.62 -6.72 0.07
C SER A 40 -1.76 -7.97 0.29
N SER A 41 -1.88 -8.64 1.44
CA SER A 41 -1.19 -9.89 1.76
C SER A 41 -1.71 -11.10 0.98
N GLU A 42 -2.97 -11.07 0.56
CA GLU A 42 -3.60 -12.11 -0.27
C GLU A 42 -3.29 -11.90 -1.77
N ARG A 43 -2.73 -10.75 -2.14
CA ARG A 43 -2.29 -10.48 -3.52
C ARG A 43 -0.89 -11.02 -3.70
N THR A 44 -0.74 -12.12 -4.44
CA THR A 44 0.55 -12.62 -4.91
C THR A 44 1.14 -11.63 -5.92
N THR A 45 1.79 -10.57 -5.42
CA THR A 45 2.52 -9.64 -6.29
C THR A 45 3.82 -10.30 -6.72
N THR A 46 3.81 -11.00 -7.84
CA THR A 46 5.05 -11.41 -8.50
C THR A 46 5.73 -10.15 -9.00
N GLN A 47 6.73 -9.66 -8.26
CA GLN A 47 7.51 -8.50 -8.67
C GLN A 47 8.20 -8.81 -10.01
N SER A 48 7.77 -8.14 -11.07
CA SER A 48 8.39 -8.21 -12.39
C SER A 48 9.73 -7.47 -12.39
N CYS A 49 10.71 -7.99 -13.14
CA CYS A 49 12.00 -7.34 -13.29
C CYS A 49 11.85 -5.96 -13.95
N ARG A 50 12.35 -4.90 -13.30
CA ARG A 50 12.27 -3.53 -13.84
C ARG A 50 13.07 -3.31 -15.14
N ARG A 51 13.97 -4.22 -15.51
CA ARG A 51 14.81 -4.13 -16.72
C ARG A 51 14.15 -4.76 -17.94
N CYS A 52 13.55 -5.94 -17.77
CA CYS A 52 13.01 -6.74 -18.87
C CYS A 52 11.51 -7.11 -18.72
N GLY A 53 10.86 -6.71 -17.64
CA GLY A 53 9.45 -6.98 -17.36
C GLY A 53 9.12 -8.42 -16.96
N GLN A 54 10.07 -9.35 -17.06
CA GLN A 54 9.83 -10.77 -16.75
C GLN A 54 9.89 -11.05 -15.24
N PRO A 55 9.00 -11.90 -14.69
CA PRO A 55 9.03 -12.29 -13.28
C PRO A 55 10.19 -13.25 -12.96
N GLY A 56 10.37 -13.57 -11.68
CA GLY A 56 11.33 -14.59 -11.22
C GLY A 56 12.76 -14.08 -10.97
N HIS A 57 13.06 -12.83 -11.32
CA HIS A 57 14.35 -12.21 -11.01
C HIS A 57 14.23 -10.69 -10.84
N ASN A 58 15.26 -10.08 -10.26
CA ASN A 58 15.36 -8.63 -10.09
C ASN A 58 16.30 -8.00 -11.13
N SER A 59 16.25 -6.68 -11.27
CA SER A 59 17.07 -5.94 -12.24
C SER A 59 18.58 -6.09 -12.01
N LYS A 60 19.03 -6.35 -10.77
CA LYS A 60 20.46 -6.57 -10.46
C LYS A 60 20.98 -7.88 -11.04
N ARG A 61 20.15 -8.93 -11.07
CA ARG A 61 20.49 -10.27 -11.60
C ARG A 61 19.84 -10.56 -12.95
N CYS A 62 19.42 -9.52 -13.68
CA CYS A 62 18.77 -9.67 -14.97
C CYS A 62 19.81 -9.85 -16.09
N SER A 63 19.82 -11.02 -16.73
CA SER A 63 20.65 -11.29 -17.91
C SER A 63 20.02 -10.81 -19.23
N ASN A 64 18.74 -10.42 -19.20
CA ASN A 64 18.03 -9.97 -20.39
C ASN A 64 18.42 -8.53 -20.77
N PRO A 65 18.42 -8.20 -22.08
CA PRO A 65 18.62 -6.84 -22.53
C PRO A 65 17.53 -5.92 -21.97
N SER A 66 17.89 -4.66 -21.72
CA SER A 66 16.93 -3.66 -21.25
C SER A 66 15.91 -3.38 -22.35
N LEU A 67 14.63 -3.60 -22.08
CA LEU A 67 13.54 -3.21 -23.00
C LEU A 67 13.29 -1.70 -22.99
N ILE A 68 13.92 -1.00 -22.04
CA ILE A 68 13.83 0.44 -21.92
C ILE A 68 14.77 1.07 -22.96
N ASN A 69 14.29 1.21 -24.19
CA ASN A 69 14.73 2.29 -25.06
C ASN A 69 14.26 3.60 -24.41
N LYS A 70 14.99 4.07 -23.39
CA LYS A 70 15.03 5.49 -23.07
C LYS A 70 15.77 6.13 -24.23
N GLY A 71 15.05 6.37 -25.34
CA GLY A 71 15.42 7.48 -26.19
C GLY A 71 15.56 8.72 -25.30
N PRO A 72 16.43 9.68 -25.63
CA PRO A 72 16.41 10.95 -24.92
C PRO A 72 14.97 11.44 -24.94
N SER A 73 14.35 11.59 -23.77
CA SER A 73 13.01 12.20 -23.68
C SER A 73 13.16 13.63 -24.18
N THR A 74 12.91 13.84 -25.47
CA THR A 74 12.89 15.16 -26.11
C THR A 74 11.65 15.95 -25.68
N ASP A 75 10.67 15.31 -25.03
CA ASP A 75 9.45 15.91 -24.47
C ASP A 75 9.59 16.31 -22.99
N VAL A 76 10.78 16.74 -22.56
CA VAL A 76 10.90 17.46 -21.29
C VAL A 76 10.79 18.94 -21.64
N PRO A 77 9.74 19.66 -21.18
CA PRO A 77 9.67 21.10 -21.35
C PRO A 77 10.99 21.72 -20.85
N GLU A 78 11.56 22.63 -21.63
CA GLU A 78 12.86 23.29 -21.37
C GLU A 78 12.99 23.84 -19.93
N GLU A 79 11.86 24.10 -19.28
CA GLU A 79 11.75 24.54 -17.90
C GLU A 79 12.18 23.49 -16.85
N TYR A 80 12.11 22.19 -17.14
CA TYR A 80 12.45 21.10 -16.21
C TYR A 80 13.91 20.62 -16.33
N HIS A 81 14.84 21.51 -16.67
CA HIS A 81 16.25 21.23 -16.46
C HIS A 81 16.54 21.25 -14.95
N ARG A 82 16.99 20.12 -14.40
CA ARG A 82 17.39 20.04 -13.00
C ARG A 82 18.48 21.10 -12.71
N LYS A 83 18.12 22.06 -11.88
CA LYS A 83 19.02 23.11 -11.39
C LYS A 83 19.95 22.54 -10.34
N CYS A 84 21.18 23.05 -10.30
CA CYS A 84 22.13 22.71 -9.25
C CYS A 84 21.64 23.23 -7.89
N ASN A 85 21.71 22.43 -6.83
CA ASN A 85 21.30 22.86 -5.48
C ASN A 85 22.28 23.85 -4.81
N ILE A 86 23.44 24.12 -5.43
CA ILE A 86 24.45 25.05 -4.89
C ILE A 86 24.29 26.43 -5.55
N CYS A 87 24.30 26.49 -6.88
CA CYS A 87 24.26 27.76 -7.62
C CYS A 87 22.99 27.98 -8.45
N HIS A 88 22.05 27.04 -8.43
CA HIS A 88 20.77 27.08 -9.16
C HIS A 88 20.86 27.15 -10.70
N SER A 89 22.07 27.09 -11.27
CA SER A 89 22.26 26.98 -12.71
C SER A 89 22.04 25.55 -13.22
N VAL A 90 21.61 25.43 -14.46
CA VAL A 90 21.41 24.15 -15.16
C VAL A 90 22.71 23.65 -15.81
N GLY A 91 22.71 22.42 -16.32
CA GLY A 91 23.86 21.84 -17.05
C GLY A 91 24.90 21.12 -16.19
N HIS A 92 24.79 21.16 -14.86
CA HIS A 92 25.65 20.44 -13.94
C HIS A 92 24.90 20.01 -12.67
N ASN A 93 25.55 19.22 -11.81
CA ASN A 93 24.98 18.78 -10.54
C ASN A 93 25.86 19.25 -9.36
N LYS A 94 25.42 19.02 -8.11
CA LYS A 94 26.18 19.44 -6.91
C LYS A 94 27.63 18.92 -6.84
N GLN A 95 27.93 17.79 -7.48
CA GLN A 95 29.28 17.20 -7.46
C GLN A 95 30.21 17.88 -8.47
N THR A 96 29.66 18.39 -9.57
CA THR A 96 30.39 19.07 -10.65
C THR A 96 30.16 20.58 -10.67
N CYS A 97 29.66 21.16 -9.57
CA CYS A 97 29.40 22.58 -9.48
C CYS A 97 30.70 23.38 -9.36
N PRO A 98 30.91 24.42 -10.17
CA PRO A 98 32.09 25.27 -10.08
C PRO A 98 32.16 26.08 -8.77
N ASN A 99 31.02 26.29 -8.10
CA ASN A 99 30.93 27.03 -6.84
C ASN A 99 30.83 26.10 -5.61
N ARG A 100 31.31 24.86 -5.73
CA ARG A 100 31.13 23.86 -4.68
C ARG A 100 31.84 24.21 -3.37
N ASP A 101 32.94 24.96 -3.45
CA ASP A 101 33.80 25.31 -2.30
C ASP A 101 33.49 26.71 -1.73
N SER A 102 32.58 27.47 -2.34
CA SER A 102 32.23 28.84 -1.93
C SER A 102 31.37 28.93 -0.65
N THR A 103 31.07 27.81 0.00
CA THR A 103 30.21 27.73 1.20
C THR A 103 31.03 27.63 2.50
N MET A 104 32.33 27.95 2.49
CA MET A 104 33.19 27.94 3.69
C MET A 104 33.64 29.36 4.10
N GLU A 105 32.69 30.27 4.29
CA GLU A 105 32.91 31.52 5.04
C GLU A 105 31.76 31.77 6.03
#